data_AF-D5C5G4-F1
#
_entry.id   AF-D5C5G4-F1
#
_cell.length_a   1.000
_cell.length_b   1.000
_cell.length_c   1.000
_cell.angle_alpha   90.00
_cell.angle_beta   90.00
_cell.angle_gamma   90.00
#
_symmetry.space_group_name_H-M   'P 1'
#
loop_
_entity.id
_entity.type
_entity.pdbx_description
1 polymer ?
#
loop_
_entity_poly.entity_id
_entity_poly.type
_entity_poly.pdbx_seq_one_letter_code
_entity_poly.pdbx_strand_id
1 'polypeptide(L)'
;MWEEIIRGLFILAVPCLGLYLYFRQKEYELIKQRYLEGAIDIIAAEVEQAFGIVNHNWARCLDILKMYRDEKDHFDVRELKKGFLDLDCSKFHRIPHYRIRHLIGSQCIWIAYQKAMVFTAIENTKITKEIPEAIRLKLTKDCITARTEELVNDANRELKEIEERSHKFDYLTEELHNLSYLLENQRFSLKGIKKFSEKSKVKDIVNRLHNKLATELENYDPV
;
A
#
# COMPACT_ATOMS: atom_id res chain seq x y z
N MET A 1 -17.88 -63.82 -1.58
CA MET A 1 -19.06 -62.94 -1.79
C MET A 1 -19.01 -61.64 -0.99
N TRP A 2 -19.25 -61.62 0.33
CA TRP A 2 -19.24 -60.34 1.10
C TRP A 2 -17.87 -59.64 1.14
N GLU A 3 -16.78 -60.40 1.32
CA GLU A 3 -15.42 -59.84 1.34
C GLU A 3 -14.97 -59.27 -0.02
N GLU A 4 -15.45 -59.85 -1.13
CA GLU A 4 -15.15 -59.38 -2.48
C GLU A 4 -15.91 -58.10 -2.82
N ILE A 5 -17.16 -57.98 -2.34
CA ILE A 5 -17.95 -56.75 -2.45
C ILE A 5 -17.29 -55.62 -1.65
N ILE A 6 -16.82 -55.91 -0.43
CA ILE A 6 -16.11 -54.93 0.41
C ILE A 6 -14.78 -54.52 -0.24
N ARG A 7 -13.99 -55.47 -0.76
CA ARG A 7 -12.74 -55.16 -1.50
C ARG A 7 -13.02 -54.34 -2.76
N GLY A 8 -14.03 -54.69 -3.54
CA GLY A 8 -14.44 -53.93 -4.72
C GLY A 8 -14.86 -52.50 -4.40
N LEU A 9 -15.63 -52.31 -3.31
CA LEU A 9 -16.00 -51.00 -2.79
C LEU A 9 -14.79 -50.18 -2.34
N PHE A 10 -13.82 -50.78 -1.64
CA PHE A 10 -12.60 -50.09 -1.23
C PHE A 10 -11.73 -49.68 -2.43
N ILE A 11 -11.58 -50.56 -3.43
CA ILE A 11 -10.81 -50.29 -4.65
C ILE A 11 -11.40 -49.11 -5.43
N LEU A 12 -12.71 -48.89 -5.39
CA LEU A 12 -13.36 -47.75 -6.04
C LEU A 12 -13.45 -46.50 -5.15
N ALA A 13 -13.66 -46.67 -3.84
CA ALA A 13 -13.82 -45.57 -2.90
C ALA A 13 -12.51 -44.78 -2.71
N VAL A 14 -11.36 -45.47 -2.64
CA VAL A 14 -10.06 -44.82 -2.41
C VAL A 14 -9.65 -43.88 -3.56
N PRO A 15 -9.69 -44.28 -4.85
CA PRO A 15 -9.44 -43.38 -5.96
C PRO A 15 -10.43 -42.22 -6.04
N CYS A 16 -11.72 -42.46 -5.79
CA CYS A 16 -12.73 -41.41 -5.77
C CYS A 16 -12.47 -40.37 -4.68
N LEU A 17 -12.09 -40.81 -3.47
CA LEU A 17 -11.73 -39.92 -2.37
C LEU A 17 -10.43 -39.15 -2.69
N GLY A 18 -9.43 -39.82 -3.27
CA GLY A 18 -8.18 -39.19 -3.70
C GLY A 18 -8.40 -38.11 -4.76
N LEU A 19 -9.20 -38.40 -5.79
CA LEU A 19 -9.59 -37.42 -6.82
C LEU A 19 -10.36 -36.25 -6.22
N TYR A 20 -11.31 -36.50 -5.33
CA TYR A 20 -12.07 -35.45 -4.66
C TYR A 20 -11.17 -34.51 -3.85
N LEU A 21 -10.25 -35.07 -3.04
CA LEU A 21 -9.29 -34.29 -2.25
C LEU A 21 -8.35 -33.50 -3.17
N TYR A 22 -7.86 -34.11 -4.25
CA TYR A 22 -7.00 -33.45 -5.23
C TYR A 22 -7.69 -32.25 -5.90
N PHE A 23 -8.92 -32.41 -6.41
CA PHE A 23 -9.65 -31.30 -7.01
C PHE A 23 -9.95 -30.18 -6.02
N ARG A 24 -10.30 -30.54 -4.78
CA ARG A 24 -10.54 -29.55 -3.71
C ARG A 24 -9.26 -28.78 -3.35
N GLN A 25 -8.10 -29.44 -3.31
CA GLN A 25 -6.82 -28.75 -3.11
C GLN A 25 -6.52 -27.83 -4.28
N LYS A 26 -6.68 -28.30 -5.52
CA LYS A 26 -6.43 -27.50 -6.73
C LYS A 26 -7.33 -26.26 -6.81
N GLU A 27 -8.59 -26.37 -6.42
CA GLU A 27 -9.49 -25.21 -6.32
C GLU A 27 -9.01 -24.18 -5.30
N TYR A 28 -8.54 -24.64 -4.13
CA TYR A 28 -8.02 -23.77 -3.09
C TYR A 28 -6.76 -23.01 -3.56
N GLU A 29 -5.80 -23.71 -4.17
CA GLU A 29 -4.58 -23.09 -4.72
C GLU A 29 -4.92 -22.06 -5.80
N LEU A 30 -5.89 -22.35 -6.68
CA LEU A 30 -6.29 -21.42 -7.73
C LEU A 30 -6.92 -20.14 -7.16
N ILE A 31 -7.67 -20.24 -6.06
CA ILE A 31 -8.23 -19.08 -5.36
C ILE A 31 -7.12 -18.25 -4.72
N LYS A 32 -6.16 -18.91 -4.07
CA LYS A 32 -5.00 -18.25 -3.46
C LYS A 32 -4.20 -17.49 -4.51
N GLN A 33 -3.79 -18.15 -5.59
CA GLN A 33 -3.07 -17.52 -6.70
C GLN A 33 -3.84 -16.34 -7.31
N ARG A 34 -5.16 -16.45 -7.46
CA ARG A 34 -5.95 -15.40 -8.12
C ARG A 34 -6.17 -14.17 -7.24
N TYR A 35 -6.51 -14.36 -5.98
CA TYR A 35 -6.99 -13.29 -5.09
C TYR A 35 -5.97 -12.84 -4.06
N LEU A 36 -5.13 -13.76 -3.55
CA LEU A 36 -4.06 -13.40 -2.64
C LEU A 36 -2.89 -12.83 -3.44
N GLU A 37 -2.14 -13.71 -4.11
CA GLU A 37 -0.92 -13.37 -4.85
C GLU A 37 -1.23 -12.45 -6.03
N GLY A 38 -2.32 -12.74 -6.76
CA GLY A 38 -2.71 -12.01 -7.94
C GLY A 38 -3.58 -10.78 -7.67
N ALA A 39 -3.81 -10.39 -6.42
CA ALA A 39 -4.54 -9.17 -6.12
C ALA A 39 -4.13 -8.47 -4.82
N ILE A 40 -4.40 -9.06 -3.65
CA ILE A 40 -4.16 -8.38 -2.37
C ILE A 40 -2.67 -8.08 -2.18
N ASP A 41 -1.80 -9.06 -2.43
CA ASP A 41 -0.36 -8.92 -2.22
C ASP A 41 0.26 -7.90 -3.18
N ILE A 42 -0.24 -7.81 -4.43
CA ILE A 42 0.22 -6.80 -5.39
C ILE A 42 -0.09 -5.40 -4.87
N ILE A 43 -1.31 -5.16 -4.40
CA ILE A 43 -1.71 -3.84 -3.90
C ILE A 43 -0.97 -3.50 -2.60
N ALA A 44 -0.80 -4.48 -1.70
CA ALA A 44 -0.05 -4.28 -0.46
C ALA A 44 1.41 -3.92 -0.75
N ALA A 45 2.08 -4.67 -1.62
CA ALA A 45 3.46 -4.41 -2.02
C ALA A 45 3.63 -3.03 -2.68
N GLU A 46 2.66 -2.62 -3.50
CA GLU A 46 2.71 -1.31 -4.16
C GLU A 46 2.54 -0.15 -3.17
N VAL A 47 1.62 -0.28 -2.22
CA VAL A 47 1.47 0.70 -1.12
C VAL A 47 2.75 0.78 -0.29
N GLU A 48 3.28 -0.35 0.13
CA GLU A 48 4.51 -0.43 0.92
C GLU A 48 5.71 0.15 0.17
N GLN A 49 5.85 -0.15 -1.13
CA GLN A 49 6.92 0.39 -1.96
C GLN A 49 6.81 1.92 -2.09
N ALA A 50 5.61 2.45 -2.32
CA ALA A 50 5.41 3.88 -2.47
C ALA A 50 5.78 4.64 -1.18
N PHE A 51 5.30 4.18 -0.03
CA PHE A 51 5.67 4.77 1.27
C PHE A 51 7.15 4.56 1.60
N GLY A 52 7.72 3.41 1.27
CA GLY A 52 9.15 3.15 1.44
C GLY A 52 10.03 4.14 0.68
N ILE A 53 9.66 4.47 -0.56
CA ILE A 53 10.35 5.49 -1.37
C ILE A 53 10.21 6.88 -0.74
N VAL A 54 9.01 7.26 -0.31
CA VAL A 54 8.77 8.55 0.36
C VAL A 54 9.61 8.66 1.64
N ASN A 55 9.64 7.63 2.47
CA ASN A 55 10.41 7.61 3.73
C ASN A 55 11.92 7.70 3.47
N HIS A 56 12.43 6.99 2.46
CA HIS A 56 13.83 7.13 2.04
C HIS A 56 14.14 8.56 1.60
N ASN A 57 13.29 9.15 0.76
CA ASN A 57 13.48 10.50 0.27
C ASN A 57 13.33 11.55 1.37
N TRP A 58 12.43 11.34 2.33
CA TRP A 58 12.26 12.17 3.52
C TRP A 58 13.55 12.19 4.35
N ALA A 59 14.13 11.01 4.64
CA ALA A 59 15.38 10.91 5.39
C ALA A 59 16.52 11.61 4.65
N ARG A 60 16.60 11.42 3.33
CA ARG A 60 17.60 12.12 2.49
C ARG A 60 17.41 13.64 2.52
N CYS A 61 16.18 14.12 2.51
CA CYS A 61 15.90 15.56 2.57
C CYS A 61 16.33 16.15 3.92
N LEU A 62 16.11 15.45 5.03
CA LEU A 62 16.62 15.85 6.34
C LEU A 62 18.15 15.92 6.38
N ASP A 63 18.84 14.95 5.78
CA ASP A 63 20.30 14.97 5.69
C ASP A 63 20.79 16.20 4.90
N ILE A 64 20.13 16.52 3.79
CA ILE A 64 20.41 17.72 2.99
C ILE A 64 20.20 18.99 3.83
N LEU A 65 19.10 19.09 4.57
CA LEU A 65 18.82 20.25 5.43
C LEU A 65 19.88 20.40 6.53
N LYS A 66 20.33 19.30 7.11
CA LYS A 66 21.40 19.29 8.10
C LYS A 66 22.72 19.77 7.51
N MET A 67 23.12 19.22 6.35
CA MET A 67 24.32 19.66 5.64
C MET A 67 24.24 21.15 5.28
N TYR A 68 23.10 21.60 4.76
CA TYR A 68 22.90 23.00 4.38
C TYR A 68 23.01 23.95 5.59
N ARG A 69 22.45 23.57 6.73
CA ARG A 69 22.57 24.32 7.99
C ARG A 69 24.02 24.39 8.49
N ASP A 70 24.74 23.28 8.42
CA ASP A 70 26.07 23.13 9.02
C ASP A 70 27.16 23.76 8.13
N GLU A 71 27.04 23.64 6.80
CA GLU A 71 28.05 24.12 5.81
C GLU A 71 27.77 25.54 5.29
N LYS A 72 26.53 26.04 5.42
CA LYS A 72 26.09 27.38 5.01
C LYS A 72 26.55 27.72 3.57
N ASP A 73 27.47 28.68 3.43
CA ASP A 73 27.95 29.20 2.14
C ASP A 73 28.84 28.20 1.38
N HIS A 74 29.34 27.16 2.04
CA HIS A 74 30.20 26.13 1.44
C HIS A 74 29.43 24.90 0.95
N PHE A 75 28.11 24.89 1.09
CA PHE A 75 27.27 23.76 0.73
C PHE A 75 27.37 23.43 -0.77
N ASP A 76 27.67 22.16 -1.10
CA ASP A 76 27.69 21.70 -2.50
C ASP A 76 26.27 21.56 -3.06
N VAL A 77 25.89 22.48 -3.94
CA VAL A 77 24.60 22.49 -4.66
C VAL A 77 24.32 21.17 -5.40
N ARG A 78 25.35 20.38 -5.76
CA ARG A 78 25.17 19.08 -6.40
C ARG A 78 24.54 18.04 -5.48
N GLU A 79 24.66 18.20 -4.15
CA GLU A 79 24.04 17.29 -3.18
C GLU A 79 22.51 17.31 -3.22
N LEU A 80 21.92 18.41 -3.67
CA LEU A 80 20.46 18.61 -3.81
C LEU A 80 19.79 17.66 -4.81
N LYS A 81 20.57 16.95 -5.64
CA LYS A 81 20.05 16.00 -6.65
C LYS A 81 20.46 14.56 -6.39
N LYS A 82 21.31 14.30 -5.39
CA LYS A 82 21.89 12.98 -5.16
C LYS A 82 21.05 12.18 -4.16
N GLY A 83 20.93 10.88 -4.42
CA GLY A 83 20.41 9.90 -3.45
C GLY A 83 18.88 9.82 -3.34
N PHE A 84 18.13 10.62 -4.09
CA PHE A 84 16.68 10.47 -4.18
C PHE A 84 16.29 9.30 -5.09
N LEU A 85 15.23 8.60 -4.71
CA LEU A 85 14.62 7.53 -5.49
C LEU A 85 13.42 8.06 -6.26
N ASP A 86 13.26 7.58 -7.49
CA ASP A 86 12.10 7.90 -8.33
C ASP A 86 10.87 7.12 -7.86
N LEU A 87 9.78 7.85 -7.64
CA LEU A 87 8.47 7.26 -7.36
C LEU A 87 7.74 6.99 -8.69
N ASP A 88 7.55 5.72 -9.01
CA ASP A 88 6.77 5.29 -10.17
C ASP A 88 5.28 5.19 -9.82
N CYS A 89 4.50 6.22 -10.15
CA CYS A 89 3.04 6.21 -10.00
C CYS A 89 2.30 5.73 -11.26
N SER A 90 2.99 5.18 -12.27
CA SER A 90 2.37 4.85 -13.56
C SER A 90 1.53 3.56 -13.51
N LYS A 91 1.77 2.68 -12.53
CA LYS A 91 1.21 1.33 -12.48
C LYS A 91 -0.13 1.27 -11.76
N PHE A 92 -1.17 1.85 -12.34
CA PHE A 92 -2.53 1.61 -11.81
C PHE A 92 -3.01 0.19 -12.12
N HIS A 93 -2.77 -0.76 -11.19
CA HIS A 93 -3.15 -2.16 -11.29
C HIS A 93 -4.68 -2.39 -11.25
N ARG A 94 -5.37 -2.08 -12.35
CA ARG A 94 -6.85 -2.20 -12.45
C ARG A 94 -7.37 -3.61 -12.16
N ILE A 95 -6.67 -4.65 -12.60
CA ILE A 95 -7.11 -6.05 -12.46
C ILE A 95 -7.10 -6.50 -11.00
N PRO A 96 -6.00 -6.35 -10.23
CA PRO A 96 -5.97 -6.55 -8.78
C PRO A 96 -7.12 -5.85 -8.05
N HIS A 97 -7.35 -4.56 -8.28
CA HIS A 97 -8.44 -3.85 -7.62
C HIS A 97 -9.82 -4.38 -7.99
N TYR A 98 -10.05 -4.76 -9.25
CA TYR A 98 -11.30 -5.40 -9.66
C TYR A 98 -11.53 -6.73 -8.94
N ARG A 99 -10.47 -7.54 -8.77
CA ARG A 99 -10.53 -8.82 -8.05
C ARG A 99 -10.85 -8.61 -6.56
N ILE A 100 -10.19 -7.66 -5.91
CA ILE A 100 -10.46 -7.29 -4.51
C ILE A 100 -11.90 -6.81 -4.37
N ARG A 101 -12.37 -5.90 -5.24
CA ARG A 101 -13.75 -5.42 -5.24
C ARG A 101 -14.74 -6.58 -5.34
N HIS A 102 -14.48 -7.55 -6.22
CA HIS A 102 -15.33 -8.73 -6.36
C HIS A 102 -15.31 -9.61 -5.10
N LEU A 103 -14.16 -9.73 -4.44
CA LEU A 103 -13.96 -10.53 -3.24
C LEU A 103 -14.69 -9.96 -2.01
N ILE A 104 -14.58 -8.65 -1.79
CA ILE A 104 -15.11 -7.98 -0.58
C ILE A 104 -16.47 -7.29 -0.82
N GLY A 105 -16.87 -7.09 -2.08
CA GLY A 105 -18.12 -6.42 -2.45
C GLY A 105 -18.08 -4.89 -2.29
N SER A 106 -16.90 -4.28 -2.14
CA SER A 106 -16.73 -2.84 -1.88
C SER A 106 -15.60 -2.24 -2.71
N GLN A 107 -15.69 -0.93 -3.00
CA GLN A 107 -14.63 -0.14 -3.64
C GLN A 107 -13.72 0.58 -2.65
N CYS A 108 -13.94 0.43 -1.33
CA CYS A 108 -13.20 1.18 -0.32
C CYS A 108 -11.67 1.03 -0.44
N ILE A 109 -11.15 -0.17 -0.74
CA ILE A 109 -9.71 -0.37 -0.95
C ILE A 109 -9.17 0.40 -2.15
N TRP A 110 -9.93 0.45 -3.25
CA TRP A 110 -9.53 1.24 -4.41
C TRP A 110 -9.46 2.73 -4.08
N ILE A 111 -10.45 3.25 -3.35
CA ILE A 111 -10.50 4.65 -2.96
C ILE A 111 -9.34 5.00 -2.00
N ALA A 112 -9.13 4.18 -0.97
CA ALA A 112 -8.03 4.34 -0.02
C ALA A 112 -6.66 4.27 -0.72
N TYR A 113 -6.49 3.31 -1.63
CA TYR A 113 -5.30 3.18 -2.45
C TYR A 113 -5.03 4.44 -3.28
N GLN A 114 -6.04 4.95 -4.00
CA GLN A 114 -5.88 6.17 -4.80
C GLN A 114 -5.47 7.37 -3.95
N LYS A 115 -6.08 7.54 -2.77
CA LYS A 115 -5.69 8.60 -1.81
C LYS A 115 -4.25 8.45 -1.34
N ALA A 116 -3.85 7.24 -0.97
CA ALA A 116 -2.47 6.95 -0.57
C ALA A 116 -1.48 7.28 -1.69
N MET A 117 -1.75 6.84 -2.92
CA MET A 117 -0.88 7.12 -4.07
C MET A 117 -0.78 8.62 -4.36
N VAL A 118 -1.90 9.34 -4.36
CA VAL A 118 -1.92 10.80 -4.56
C VAL A 118 -1.12 11.50 -3.47
N PHE A 119 -1.30 11.11 -2.20
CA PHE A 119 -0.50 11.63 -1.10
C PHE A 119 0.99 11.38 -1.34
N THR A 120 1.40 10.14 -1.61
CA THR A 120 2.81 9.83 -1.85
C THR A 120 3.39 10.61 -3.03
N ALA A 121 2.63 10.84 -4.11
CA ALA A 121 3.10 11.59 -5.27
C ALA A 121 3.32 13.08 -4.97
N ILE A 122 2.38 13.70 -4.25
CA ILE A 122 2.44 15.11 -3.85
C ILE A 122 3.60 15.31 -2.88
N GLU A 123 3.65 14.54 -1.80
CA GLU A 123 4.66 14.73 -0.77
C GLU A 123 6.06 14.35 -1.28
N ASN A 124 6.19 13.33 -2.13
CA ASN A 124 7.47 13.02 -2.77
C ASN A 124 7.96 14.16 -3.66
N THR A 125 7.05 14.85 -4.36
CA THR A 125 7.40 16.02 -5.19
C THR A 125 7.93 17.16 -4.31
N LYS A 126 7.26 17.41 -3.18
CA LYS A 126 7.69 18.42 -2.22
C LYS A 126 9.08 18.12 -1.65
N ILE A 127 9.32 16.87 -1.23
CA ILE A 127 10.58 16.39 -0.66
C ILE A 127 11.73 16.44 -1.67
N THR A 128 11.50 15.96 -2.90
CA THR A 128 12.57 15.76 -3.91
C THR A 128 12.80 16.98 -4.80
N LYS A 129 11.83 17.90 -4.89
CA LYS A 129 11.91 19.06 -5.79
C LYS A 129 11.71 20.37 -5.06
N GLU A 130 10.59 20.60 -4.39
CA GLU A 130 10.25 21.92 -3.85
C GLU A 130 11.25 22.40 -2.79
N ILE A 131 11.52 21.57 -1.78
CA ILE A 131 12.46 21.90 -0.71
C ILE A 131 13.89 22.08 -1.28
N PRO A 132 14.46 21.12 -2.06
CA PRO A 132 15.78 21.30 -2.66
C PRO A 132 15.87 22.52 -3.58
N GLU A 133 14.82 22.81 -4.34
CA GLU A 133 14.78 23.96 -5.25
C GLU A 133 14.78 25.28 -4.49
N ALA A 134 14.08 25.38 -3.35
CA ALA A 134 14.14 26.55 -2.48
C ALA A 134 15.58 26.81 -1.99
N ILE A 135 16.29 25.78 -1.54
CA ILE A 135 17.71 25.89 -1.14
C ILE A 135 18.57 26.35 -2.31
N ARG A 136 18.36 25.75 -3.49
CA ARG A 136 19.10 26.09 -4.71
C ARG A 136 18.90 27.55 -5.11
N LEU A 137 17.66 28.05 -5.10
CA LEU A 137 17.33 29.42 -5.47
C LEU A 137 17.97 30.42 -4.51
N LYS A 138 17.97 30.10 -3.21
CA LYS A 138 18.65 30.91 -2.20
C LYS A 138 20.16 31.01 -2.46
N LEU A 139 20.83 29.88 -2.74
CA LEU A 139 22.27 29.84 -2.98
C LEU A 139 22.71 30.44 -4.32
N THR A 140 21.89 30.34 -5.38
CA THR A 140 22.34 30.66 -6.75
C THR A 140 21.83 31.98 -7.29
N LYS A 141 20.65 32.45 -6.86
CA LYS A 141 20.01 33.63 -7.45
C LYS A 141 19.64 34.70 -6.42
N ASP A 142 19.91 34.45 -5.14
CA ASP A 142 19.59 35.34 -4.00
C ASP A 142 18.15 35.89 -4.02
N CYS A 143 17.21 35.12 -4.59
CA CYS A 143 15.80 35.51 -4.72
C CYS A 143 15.03 35.35 -3.41
N ILE A 144 15.62 34.66 -2.43
CA ILE A 144 14.98 34.29 -1.18
C ILE A 144 15.66 35.08 -0.06
N THR A 145 14.93 36.08 0.44
CA THR A 145 15.37 36.99 1.51
C THR A 145 15.35 36.35 2.89
N ALA A 146 14.61 35.25 3.07
CA ALA A 146 14.53 34.51 4.33
C ALA A 146 15.91 34.02 4.78
N ARG A 147 16.19 34.01 6.09
CA ARG A 147 17.46 33.52 6.62
C ARG A 147 17.59 32.01 6.43
N THR A 148 18.83 31.51 6.37
CA THR A 148 19.09 30.06 6.26
C THR A 148 18.39 29.26 7.37
N GLU A 149 18.41 29.78 8.60
CA GLU A 149 17.74 29.16 9.76
C GLU A 149 16.21 29.11 9.59
N GLU A 150 15.61 30.17 9.06
CA GLU A 150 14.17 30.23 8.79
C GLU A 150 13.78 29.18 7.74
N LEU A 151 14.53 29.11 6.64
CA LEU A 151 14.27 28.13 5.57
C LEU A 151 14.41 26.69 6.06
N VAL A 152 15.43 26.40 6.87
CA VAL A 152 15.63 25.06 7.46
C VAL A 152 14.52 24.73 8.46
N ASN A 153 14.09 25.69 9.28
CA ASN A 153 13.00 25.47 10.24
C ASN A 153 11.66 25.24 9.55
N ASP A 154 11.34 26.00 8.51
CA ASP A 154 10.13 25.82 7.72
C ASP A 154 10.13 24.47 7.00
N ALA A 155 11.25 24.09 6.36
CA ALA A 155 11.37 22.78 5.72
C ALA A 155 11.27 21.62 6.72
N ASN A 156 11.88 21.73 7.91
CA ASN A 156 11.73 20.73 8.97
C ASN A 156 10.28 20.62 9.47
N ARG A 157 9.57 21.75 9.59
CA ARG A 157 8.14 21.73 9.96
C ARG A 157 7.33 21.00 8.90
N GLU A 158 7.55 21.30 7.62
CA GLU A 158 6.86 20.61 6.53
C GLU A 158 7.17 19.11 6.50
N LEU A 159 8.44 18.72 6.65
CA LEU A 159 8.83 17.30 6.69
C LEU A 159 8.19 16.56 7.87
N LYS A 160 8.06 17.21 9.03
CA LYS A 160 7.37 16.64 10.19
C LYS A 160 5.87 16.48 9.95
N GLU A 161 5.23 17.49 9.35
CA GLU A 161 3.81 17.40 8.98
C GLU A 161 3.54 16.29 7.96
N ILE A 162 4.47 16.07 7.02
CA ILE A 162 4.40 14.95 6.07
C ILE A 162 4.45 13.61 6.79
N GLU A 163 5.41 13.42 7.71
CA GLU A 163 5.52 12.21 8.52
C GLU A 163 4.23 11.94 9.31
N GLU A 164 3.72 12.94 10.03
CA GLU A 164 2.49 12.82 10.82
C GLU A 164 1.26 12.49 9.94
N ARG A 165 1.16 13.08 8.75
CA ARG A 165 0.08 12.79 7.79
C ARG A 165 0.25 11.41 7.14
N SER A 166 1.46 10.89 7.01
CA SER A 166 1.72 9.57 6.41
C SER A 166 1.10 8.43 7.24
N HIS A 167 1.14 8.53 8.58
CA HIS A 167 0.54 7.55 9.50
C HIS A 167 -0.97 7.39 9.31
N LYS A 168 -1.64 8.36 8.67
CA LYS A 168 -3.06 8.24 8.34
C LYS A 168 -3.32 7.08 7.40
N PHE A 169 -2.33 6.57 6.66
CA PHE A 169 -2.51 5.47 5.71
C PHE A 169 -2.11 4.09 6.24
N ASP A 170 -1.59 4.00 7.48
CA ASP A 170 -1.18 2.72 8.08
C ASP A 170 -2.32 1.70 8.12
N TYR A 171 -3.56 2.18 8.30
CA TYR A 171 -4.75 1.33 8.27
C TYR A 171 -4.90 0.57 6.95
N LEU A 172 -4.49 1.13 5.81
CA LEU A 172 -4.67 0.46 4.52
C LEU A 172 -3.84 -0.82 4.46
N THR A 173 -2.58 -0.74 4.89
CA THR A 173 -1.68 -1.89 4.97
C THR A 173 -2.19 -2.93 5.97
N GLU A 174 -2.66 -2.48 7.14
CA GLU A 174 -3.26 -3.36 8.16
C GLU A 174 -4.47 -4.12 7.59
N GLU A 175 -5.38 -3.43 6.91
CA GLU A 175 -6.60 -4.05 6.37
C GLU A 175 -6.32 -4.99 5.19
N LEU A 176 -5.32 -4.67 4.35
CA LEU A 176 -4.85 -5.58 3.30
C LEU A 176 -4.26 -6.87 3.92
N HIS A 177 -3.44 -6.74 4.97
CA HIS A 177 -2.90 -7.88 5.69
C HIS A 177 -4.00 -8.72 6.35
N ASN A 178 -4.98 -8.08 6.99
CA ASN A 178 -6.13 -8.76 7.58
C ASN A 178 -6.94 -9.53 6.53
N LEU A 179 -7.13 -8.98 5.33
CA LEU A 179 -7.78 -9.68 4.22
C LEU A 179 -6.97 -10.87 3.74
N SER A 180 -5.65 -10.71 3.58
CA SER A 180 -4.74 -11.82 3.24
C SER A 180 -4.86 -12.94 4.26
N TYR A 181 -4.75 -12.62 5.55
CA TYR A 181 -4.86 -13.59 6.64
C TYR A 181 -6.21 -14.33 6.65
N LEU A 182 -7.32 -13.63 6.39
CA LEU A 182 -8.64 -14.27 6.31
C LEU A 182 -8.76 -15.24 5.14
N LEU A 183 -8.14 -14.91 4.01
CA LEU A 183 -8.15 -15.72 2.80
C LEU A 183 -7.24 -16.96 2.95
N GLU A 184 -6.08 -16.82 3.58
CA GLU A 184 -5.14 -17.92 3.82
C GLU A 184 -5.70 -18.98 4.76
N ASN A 185 -6.30 -18.56 5.87
CA ASN A 185 -6.75 -19.47 6.93
C ASN A 185 -8.01 -20.27 6.57
N GLN A 186 -8.59 -20.04 5.40
CA GLN A 186 -9.89 -20.59 5.04
C GLN A 186 -9.84 -21.28 3.67
N ARG A 187 -10.15 -22.58 3.67
CA ARG A 187 -10.22 -23.37 2.44
C ARG A 187 -11.52 -23.10 1.70
N PHE A 188 -11.51 -22.10 0.83
CA PHE A 188 -12.62 -21.80 -0.06
C PHE A 188 -12.65 -22.73 -1.28
N SER A 189 -13.85 -23.03 -1.74
CA SER A 189 -14.10 -23.53 -3.10
C SER A 189 -14.49 -22.37 -4.01
N LEU A 190 -14.48 -22.59 -5.33
CA LEU A 190 -14.84 -21.55 -6.30
C LEU A 190 -16.28 -21.04 -6.13
N LYS A 191 -17.19 -21.91 -5.65
CA LYS A 191 -18.56 -21.51 -5.31
C LYS A 191 -18.61 -20.79 -3.95
N GLY A 192 -17.77 -21.21 -3.00
CA GLY A 192 -17.71 -20.67 -1.64
C GLY A 192 -17.11 -19.27 -1.55
N ILE A 193 -16.22 -18.89 -2.47
CA ILE A 193 -15.54 -17.58 -2.45
C ILE A 193 -16.52 -16.40 -2.54
N LYS A 194 -17.68 -16.58 -3.18
CA LYS A 194 -18.73 -15.55 -3.24
C LYS A 194 -19.28 -15.18 -1.87
N LYS A 195 -19.21 -16.11 -0.91
CA LYS A 195 -19.62 -15.89 0.50
C LYS A 195 -18.51 -15.27 1.35
N PHE A 196 -17.36 -14.94 0.76
CA PHE A 196 -16.27 -14.29 1.49
C PHE A 196 -16.71 -12.92 2.02
N SER A 197 -17.33 -12.11 1.16
CA SER A 197 -17.90 -10.79 1.52
C SER A 197 -19.00 -10.86 2.59
N GLU A 198 -19.65 -12.01 2.76
CA GLU A 198 -20.73 -12.19 3.74
C GLU A 198 -20.19 -12.36 5.17
N LYS A 199 -18.91 -12.68 5.34
CA LYS A 199 -18.28 -12.92 6.64
C LYS A 199 -18.26 -11.65 7.48
N SER A 200 -18.62 -11.78 8.76
CA SER A 200 -18.60 -10.67 9.72
C SER A 200 -17.27 -9.92 9.69
N LYS A 201 -16.15 -10.64 9.79
CA LYS A 201 -14.81 -10.03 9.74
C LYS A 201 -14.53 -9.22 8.48
N VAL A 202 -15.03 -9.65 7.31
CA VAL A 202 -14.85 -8.91 6.05
C VAL A 202 -15.73 -7.65 6.04
N LYS A 203 -16.96 -7.75 6.55
CA LYS A 203 -17.83 -6.58 6.75
C LYS A 203 -17.23 -5.59 7.74
N ASP A 204 -16.61 -6.08 8.80
CA ASP A 204 -15.93 -5.24 9.80
C ASP A 204 -14.76 -4.46 9.17
N ILE A 205 -13.93 -5.13 8.36
CA ILE A 205 -12.86 -4.48 7.57
C ILE A 205 -13.45 -3.38 6.67
N VAL A 206 -14.49 -3.71 5.91
CA VAL A 206 -15.14 -2.75 5.00
C VAL A 206 -15.71 -1.56 5.76
N ASN A 207 -16.32 -1.79 6.93
CA ASN A 207 -16.87 -0.73 7.78
C ASN A 207 -15.76 0.16 8.38
N ARG A 208 -14.65 -0.42 8.85
CA ARG A 208 -13.50 0.36 9.35
C ARG A 208 -12.90 1.24 8.27
N LEU A 209 -12.72 0.69 7.06
CA LEU A 209 -12.25 1.44 5.90
C LEU A 209 -13.23 2.58 5.55
N HIS A 210 -14.54 2.32 5.52
CA HIS A 210 -15.51 3.38 5.26
C HIS A 210 -15.51 4.47 6.32
N ASN A 211 -15.44 4.12 7.60
CA ASN A 211 -15.42 5.10 8.68
C ASN A 211 -14.17 5.98 8.60
N LYS A 212 -12.99 5.39 8.37
CA LYS A 212 -11.74 6.13 8.19
C LYS A 212 -11.80 7.05 6.96
N LEU A 213 -12.29 6.56 5.83
CA LEU A 213 -12.45 7.35 4.61
C LEU A 213 -13.49 8.47 4.75
N ALA A 214 -14.60 8.23 5.46
CA ALA A 214 -15.63 9.22 5.71
C ALA A 214 -15.12 10.35 6.61
N THR A 215 -14.41 10.01 7.69
CA THR A 215 -13.75 11.01 8.54
C THR A 215 -12.74 11.85 7.75
N GLU A 216 -12.06 11.28 6.75
CA GLU A 216 -11.18 12.06 5.88
C GLU A 216 -11.93 12.98 4.89
N LEU A 217 -13.11 12.58 4.42
CA LEU A 217 -13.94 13.39 3.50
C LEU A 217 -14.59 14.57 4.22
N GLU A 218 -15.02 14.38 5.47
CA GLU A 218 -15.58 15.46 6.30
C GLU A 218 -14.52 16.50 6.72
N ASN A 219 -13.24 16.09 6.78
CA ASN A 219 -12.11 16.98 7.09
C ASN A 219 -11.41 17.54 5.84
N TYR A 220 -11.96 17.30 4.64
CA TYR A 220 -11.42 17.84 3.39
C TYR A 220 -12.11 19.17 3.07
N ASP A 221 -11.62 20.27 3.67
CA ASP A 221 -11.96 21.61 3.19
C ASP A 221 -11.31 21.79 1.81
N PRO A 222 -12.07 22.07 0.74
CA PRO A 222 -11.49 22.37 -0.55
C PRO A 222 -10.83 23.75 -0.46
N VAL A 223 -9.50 23.75 -0.30
CA VAL A 223 -8.65 24.93 -0.54
C VAL A 223 -8.44 25.08 -2.05
#